data_AF-A0A7G2LZ17-F1
#
_entry.id   AF-A0A7G2LZ17-F1
#
_cell.length_a   1.000
_cell.length_b   1.000
_cell.length_c   1.000
_cell.angle_alpha   90.00
_cell.angle_beta   90.00
_cell.angle_gamma   90.00
#
_symmetry.space_group_name_H-M   'P 1'
#
loop_
_entity.id
_entity.type
_entity.pdbx_description
1 polymer ?
#
loop_
_entity_poly.entity_id
_entity_poly.type
_entity_poly.pdbx_seq_one_letter_code
_entity_poly.pdbx_strand_id
1 'polypeptide(L)'
;NWINRFGRGQGPGWTPALTGRRLIRWINHALFMLRGTEAEQSDVFYRSLEQQTRFLSKRWRASAPGLPRFEALTGLIYAGLSLEGLEELADPAIKALARECASQIDAEGGLPTRNPEELLAVFTLLTWAAAALSDAGRSTPKEHLTAIERIAPTLRSLRHADGALARFHGGGRGMEGWLDHALAAAKVKTRQPDGLAMGYARLSAGRTSVIVDAAPPPGGSASSNAHASTLAFELTSGRRPLVVNCGSGASFGLEWRRAGRATPSHSALSLVGYSSARLAEPDRHTGEEALIHGPRHVPVEIGEAADGLRFEGGHDAYLRSHGLTHARRLELTSDGRGLSGED
;
A
#
# COMPACT_ATOMS: atom_id res chain seq x y z
N ASN A 1 20.33 23.79 -9.94
CA ASN A 1 19.42 23.99 -8.80
C ASN A 1 17.97 23.77 -9.25
N TRP A 2 17.21 22.86 -8.62
CA TRP A 2 15.82 22.53 -8.97
C TRP A 2 14.87 23.72 -8.77
N ILE A 3 15.03 24.50 -7.69
CA ILE A 3 14.21 25.69 -7.41
C ILE A 3 14.36 26.70 -8.55
N ASN A 4 15.58 26.93 -9.04
CA ASN A 4 15.81 27.87 -10.14
C ASN A 4 15.17 27.42 -11.46
N ARG A 5 15.09 26.10 -11.70
CA ARG A 5 14.54 25.53 -12.95
C ARG A 5 13.03 25.34 -12.92
N PHE A 6 12.48 24.95 -11.77
CA PHE A 6 11.09 24.49 -11.64
C PHE A 6 10.33 25.15 -10.49
N GLY A 7 10.92 26.07 -9.72
CA GLY A 7 10.30 26.64 -8.52
C GLY A 7 9.00 27.41 -8.77
N ARG A 8 8.73 27.83 -10.01
CA ARG A 8 7.57 28.67 -10.39
C ARG A 8 6.21 27.96 -10.41
N GLY A 9 6.06 26.77 -9.82
CA GLY A 9 4.77 26.09 -9.77
C GLY A 9 4.39 25.31 -11.04
N GLN A 10 5.31 25.14 -11.99
CA GLN A 10 5.05 24.53 -13.29
C GLN A 10 6.15 23.56 -13.71
N GLY A 11 5.79 22.61 -14.57
CA GLY A 11 6.70 21.62 -15.13
C GLY A 11 6.90 20.37 -14.26
N PRO A 12 7.92 19.57 -14.57
CA PRO A 12 8.19 18.30 -13.88
C PRO A 12 8.29 18.47 -12.35
N GLY A 13 7.58 17.62 -11.62
CA GLY A 13 7.57 17.62 -10.16
C GLY A 13 6.44 18.41 -9.50
N TRP A 14 5.56 19.04 -10.28
CA TRP A 14 4.35 19.73 -9.79
C TRP A 14 3.09 18.90 -9.95
N THR A 15 3.09 17.71 -9.34
CA THR A 15 1.85 16.99 -9.04
C THR A 15 1.52 17.15 -7.57
N PRO A 16 0.25 17.10 -7.15
CA PRO A 16 -0.11 17.23 -5.74
C PRO A 16 0.62 16.22 -4.84
N ALA A 17 0.67 14.95 -5.25
CA ALA A 17 1.32 13.87 -4.53
C ALA A 17 2.84 14.11 -4.34
N LEU A 18 3.55 14.44 -5.44
CA LEU A 18 4.98 14.77 -5.37
C LEU A 18 5.26 16.01 -4.52
N THR A 19 4.39 17.01 -4.62
CA THR A 19 4.53 18.25 -3.84
C THR A 19 4.31 17.98 -2.35
N GLY A 20 3.31 17.18 -1.98
CA GLY A 20 3.07 16.75 -0.60
C GLY A 20 4.28 16.01 -0.01
N ARG A 21 4.80 15.00 -0.73
CA ARG A 21 6.03 14.30 -0.32
C ARG A 21 7.23 15.23 -0.14
N ARG A 22 7.41 16.18 -1.06
CA ARG A 22 8.53 17.13 -1.03
C ARG A 22 8.40 18.06 0.18
N LEU A 23 7.21 18.58 0.47
CA LEU A 23 6.93 19.39 1.66
C LEU A 23 7.26 18.63 2.95
N ILE A 24 6.76 17.41 3.13
CA ILE A 24 7.04 16.59 4.33
C ILE A 24 8.56 16.44 4.54
N ARG A 25 9.29 16.05 3.48
CA ARG A 25 10.74 15.84 3.56
C ARG A 25 11.49 17.14 3.83
N TRP A 26 11.14 18.22 3.13
CA TRP A 26 11.86 19.49 3.27
C TRP A 26 11.65 20.11 4.64
N ILE A 27 10.44 20.05 5.19
CA ILE A 27 10.12 20.56 6.52
C ILE A 27 10.86 19.75 7.59
N ASN A 28 10.79 18.41 7.55
CA ASN A 28 11.48 17.56 8.52
C ASN A 28 13.00 17.70 8.49
N HIS A 29 13.58 18.09 7.36
CA HIS A 29 15.03 18.28 7.21
C HIS A 29 15.46 19.76 7.19
N ALA A 30 14.55 20.72 7.42
CA ALA A 30 14.83 22.15 7.25
C ALA A 30 15.98 22.63 8.15
N LEU A 31 15.97 22.25 9.44
CA LEU A 31 17.03 22.61 10.40
C LEU A 31 18.42 22.11 10.00
N PHE A 32 18.49 20.96 9.32
CA PHE A 32 19.75 20.42 8.81
C PHE A 32 20.18 21.14 7.53
N MET A 33 19.25 21.34 6.59
CA MET A 33 19.54 21.96 5.29
C MET A 33 19.91 23.44 5.40
N LEU A 34 19.35 24.16 6.37
CA LEU A 34 19.59 25.60 6.58
C LEU A 34 20.74 25.88 7.55
N ARG A 35 21.43 24.85 8.04
CA ARG A 35 22.56 25.05 8.95
C ARG A 35 23.74 25.65 8.19
N GLY A 36 24.14 26.85 8.56
CA GLY A 36 25.28 27.54 7.96
C GLY A 36 24.99 28.16 6.58
N THR A 37 23.72 28.23 6.17
CA THR A 37 23.33 28.95 4.95
C THR A 37 23.14 30.44 5.22
N GLU A 38 23.48 31.27 4.25
CA GLU A 38 23.23 32.72 4.29
C GLU A 38 21.73 33.03 4.27
N ALA A 39 21.36 34.23 4.75
CA ALA A 39 19.96 34.65 4.83
C ALA A 39 19.26 34.62 3.46
N GLU A 40 19.91 35.13 2.41
CA GLU A 40 19.34 35.15 1.05
C GLU A 40 19.01 33.76 0.51
N GLN A 41 19.83 32.76 0.83
CA GLN A 41 19.62 31.37 0.41
C GLN A 41 18.47 30.72 1.19
N SER A 42 18.37 31.06 2.48
CA SER A 42 17.26 30.64 3.35
C SER A 42 15.92 31.21 2.85
N ASP A 43 15.89 32.47 2.41
CA ASP A 43 14.69 33.12 1.86
C ASP A 43 14.22 32.49 0.55
N VAL A 44 15.13 32.00 -0.29
CA VAL A 44 14.78 31.23 -1.49
C VAL A 44 14.11 29.91 -1.12
N PHE A 45 14.62 29.24 -0.08
CA PHE A 45 14.05 28.00 0.43
C PHE A 45 12.64 28.20 0.99
N TYR A 46 12.45 29.18 1.88
CA TYR A 46 11.13 29.47 2.48
C TYR A 46 10.10 29.93 1.45
N ARG A 47 10.48 30.80 0.49
CA ARG A 47 9.60 31.16 -0.63
C ARG A 47 9.17 29.94 -1.44
N SER A 48 10.07 28.97 -1.64
CA SER A 48 9.73 27.74 -2.36
C SER A 48 8.74 26.88 -1.56
N LEU A 49 8.90 26.77 -0.25
CA LEU A 49 7.93 26.07 0.62
C LEU A 49 6.55 26.73 0.58
N GLU A 50 6.49 28.06 0.66
CA GLU A 50 5.23 28.80 0.57
C GLU A 50 4.53 28.55 -0.77
N GLN A 51 5.26 28.68 -1.89
CA GLN A 51 4.72 28.45 -3.23
C GLN A 51 4.17 27.03 -3.40
N GLN A 52 4.90 26.03 -2.88
CA GLN A 52 4.47 24.64 -2.89
C GLN A 52 3.22 24.41 -2.05
N THR A 53 3.13 25.04 -0.89
CA THR A 53 1.98 24.95 0.01
C THR A 53 0.74 25.58 -0.62
N ARG A 54 0.88 26.79 -1.19
CA ARG A 54 -0.20 27.47 -1.91
C ARG A 54 -0.65 26.68 -3.14
N PHE A 55 0.27 26.07 -3.89
CA PHE A 55 -0.08 25.16 -4.99
C PHE A 55 -0.92 23.99 -4.50
N LEU A 56 -0.48 23.33 -3.42
CA LEU A 56 -1.11 22.12 -2.90
C LEU A 56 -2.49 22.40 -2.33
N SER A 57 -2.66 23.49 -1.58
CA SER A 57 -3.96 23.94 -1.05
C SER A 57 -5.04 24.08 -2.13
N LYS A 58 -4.64 24.52 -3.33
CA LYS A 58 -5.56 24.73 -4.48
C LYS A 58 -5.80 23.46 -5.30
N ARG A 59 -4.90 22.46 -5.24
CA ARG A 59 -4.86 21.37 -6.22
C ARG A 59 -4.85 19.95 -5.65
N TRP A 60 -4.83 19.78 -4.33
CA TRP A 60 -4.84 18.44 -3.72
C TRP A 60 -6.01 17.57 -4.22
N ARG A 61 -7.17 18.15 -4.54
CA ARG A 61 -8.33 17.41 -5.07
C ARG A 61 -8.10 16.78 -6.44
N ALA A 62 -7.13 17.28 -7.21
CA ALA A 62 -6.76 16.73 -8.51
C ALA A 62 -5.87 15.48 -8.38
N SER A 63 -5.44 15.09 -7.18
CA SER A 63 -4.79 13.80 -6.99
C SER A 63 -5.81 12.66 -7.14
N ALA A 64 -5.36 11.54 -7.72
CA ALA A 64 -6.11 10.30 -7.64
C ALA A 64 -6.40 9.94 -6.17
N PRO A 65 -7.56 9.31 -5.87
CA PRO A 65 -7.84 8.73 -4.55
C PRO A 65 -6.74 7.76 -4.10
N GLY A 66 -6.66 7.49 -2.80
CA GLY A 66 -5.66 6.58 -2.23
C GLY A 66 -4.33 7.28 -1.92
N LEU A 67 -3.21 6.55 -2.01
CA LEU A 67 -1.89 7.05 -1.59
C LEU A 67 -1.53 8.45 -2.12
N PRO A 68 -1.74 8.80 -3.42
CA PRO A 68 -1.42 10.13 -3.93
C PRO A 68 -2.13 11.26 -3.18
N ARG A 69 -3.36 11.04 -2.72
CA ARG A 69 -4.13 12.03 -1.95
C ARG A 69 -3.71 12.07 -0.49
N PHE A 70 -3.41 10.93 0.13
CA PHE A 70 -2.82 10.88 1.47
C PHE A 70 -1.50 11.65 1.53
N GLU A 71 -0.62 11.49 0.53
CA GLU A 71 0.63 12.24 0.41
C GLU A 71 0.38 13.76 0.32
N ALA A 72 -0.56 14.17 -0.53
CA ALA A 72 -0.92 15.57 -0.73
C ALA A 72 -1.48 16.20 0.55
N LEU A 73 -2.44 15.54 1.21
CA LEU A 73 -3.08 16.08 2.40
C LEU A 73 -2.13 16.12 3.60
N THR A 74 -1.33 15.08 3.79
CA THR A 74 -0.33 15.04 4.89
C THR A 74 0.71 16.14 4.72
N GLY A 75 1.21 16.37 3.49
CA GLY A 75 2.14 17.45 3.24
C GLY A 75 1.54 18.84 3.46
N LEU A 76 0.26 19.03 3.15
CA LEU A 76 -0.45 20.28 3.42
C LEU A 76 -0.67 20.51 4.92
N ILE A 77 -0.96 19.46 5.70
CA ILE A 77 -1.03 19.53 7.16
C ILE A 77 0.32 19.93 7.75
N TYR A 78 1.40 19.23 7.37
CA TYR A 78 2.76 19.57 7.84
C TYR A 78 3.12 21.03 7.54
N ALA A 79 2.85 21.48 6.32
CA ALA A 79 3.12 22.85 5.92
C ALA A 79 2.30 23.87 6.72
N GLY A 80 0.99 23.63 6.89
CA GLY A 80 0.13 24.51 7.67
C GLY A 80 0.46 24.53 9.17
N LEU A 81 1.06 23.47 9.72
CA LEU A 81 1.50 23.44 11.11
C LEU A 81 2.91 24.03 11.33
N SER A 82 3.73 24.12 10.28
CA SER A 82 5.16 24.47 10.41
C SER A 82 5.54 25.83 9.81
N LEU A 83 4.72 26.40 8.91
CA LEU A 83 5.03 27.65 8.21
C LEU A 83 4.17 28.80 8.75
N GLU A 84 4.84 29.84 9.24
CA GLU A 84 4.19 31.05 9.74
C GLU A 84 3.33 31.73 8.67
N GLY A 85 2.10 32.09 9.04
CA GLY A 85 1.14 32.76 8.15
C GLY A 85 0.37 31.85 7.21
N LEU A 86 0.52 30.52 7.33
CA LEU A 86 -0.21 29.51 6.54
C LEU A 86 -1.07 28.56 7.39
N GLU A 87 -1.28 28.89 8.66
CA GLU A 87 -1.95 28.04 9.66
C GLU A 87 -3.40 27.73 9.29
N GLU A 88 -4.05 28.67 8.60
CA GLU A 88 -5.43 28.53 8.10
C GLU A 88 -5.59 27.37 7.10
N LEU A 89 -4.50 26.89 6.49
CA LEU A 89 -4.52 25.79 5.52
C LEU A 89 -4.58 24.41 6.20
N ALA A 90 -4.25 24.32 7.49
CA ALA A 90 -4.21 23.05 8.21
C ALA A 90 -5.61 22.45 8.42
N ASP A 91 -6.58 23.23 8.92
CA ASP A 91 -7.90 22.70 9.28
C ASP A 91 -8.70 22.11 8.10
N PRO A 92 -8.73 22.75 6.91
CA PRO A 92 -9.32 22.13 5.73
C PRO A 92 -8.64 20.82 5.34
N ALA A 93 -7.31 20.73 5.47
CA ALA A 93 -6.54 19.55 5.13
C ALA A 93 -6.78 18.40 6.13
N ILE A 94 -6.86 18.70 7.43
CA ILE A 94 -7.20 17.74 8.49
C ILE A 94 -8.59 17.13 8.24
N LYS A 95 -9.59 17.99 7.96
CA LYS A 95 -10.96 17.54 7.64
C LYS A 95 -10.99 16.69 6.36
N ALA A 96 -10.21 17.05 5.35
CA ALA A 96 -10.12 16.28 4.11
C ALA A 96 -9.43 14.92 4.33
N LEU A 97 -8.37 14.86 5.14
CA LEU A 97 -7.68 13.62 5.47
C LEU A 97 -8.59 12.65 6.20
N ALA A 98 -9.38 13.13 7.15
CA ALA A 98 -10.39 12.33 7.85
C ALA A 98 -11.43 11.73 6.89
N ARG A 99 -11.90 12.50 5.90
CA ARG A 99 -12.82 11.99 4.86
C ARG A 99 -12.16 10.98 3.93
N GLU A 100 -10.89 11.18 3.60
CA GLU A 100 -10.16 10.22 2.78
C GLU A 100 -9.97 8.90 3.55
N CYS A 101 -9.66 8.96 4.86
CA CYS A 101 -9.63 7.78 5.72
C CYS A 101 -10.96 7.04 5.70
N ALA A 102 -12.08 7.75 5.89
CA ALA A 102 -13.42 7.15 5.89
C ALA A 102 -13.84 6.56 4.53
N SER A 103 -13.27 7.03 3.42
CA SER A 103 -13.65 6.56 2.07
C SER A 103 -12.73 5.48 1.50
N GLN A 104 -11.45 5.48 1.88
CA GLN A 104 -10.44 4.57 1.32
C GLN A 104 -10.10 3.40 2.22
N ILE A 105 -10.39 3.48 3.52
CA ILE A 105 -10.01 2.45 4.49
C ILE A 105 -11.29 1.76 4.96
N ASP A 106 -11.39 0.47 4.66
CA ASP A 106 -12.57 -0.32 5.00
C ASP A 106 -12.67 -0.63 6.52
N ALA A 107 -13.65 -1.43 6.90
CA ALA A 107 -13.86 -1.83 8.29
C ALA A 107 -12.73 -2.70 8.85
N GLU A 108 -12.00 -3.41 7.98
CA GLU A 108 -10.87 -4.27 8.33
C GLU A 108 -9.53 -3.52 8.28
N GLY A 109 -9.49 -2.28 7.78
CA GLY A 109 -8.26 -1.53 7.61
C GLY A 109 -7.54 -1.84 6.31
N GLY A 110 -8.23 -2.38 5.30
CA GLY A 110 -7.73 -2.62 3.96
C GLY A 110 -7.89 -1.42 3.02
N LEU A 111 -7.10 -1.41 1.94
CA LEU A 111 -7.25 -0.50 0.80
C LEU A 111 -7.89 -1.23 -0.39
N PRO A 112 -8.64 -0.52 -1.27
CA PRO A 112 -9.18 -1.09 -2.51
C PRO A 112 -8.13 -1.71 -3.42
N THR A 113 -6.89 -1.19 -3.42
CA THR A 113 -5.77 -1.71 -4.22
C THR A 113 -5.27 -3.05 -3.73
N ARG A 114 -5.65 -3.45 -2.51
CA ARG A 114 -5.14 -4.65 -1.83
C ARG A 114 -3.61 -4.72 -1.85
N ASN A 115 -2.90 -3.59 -1.89
CA ASN A 115 -1.44 -3.54 -1.93
C ASN A 115 -0.86 -3.33 -0.52
N PRO A 116 -0.16 -4.31 0.07
CA PRO A 116 0.40 -4.20 1.42
C PRO A 116 1.43 -3.06 1.58
N GLU A 117 2.26 -2.82 0.57
CA GLU A 117 3.27 -1.75 0.61
C GLU A 117 2.62 -0.36 0.55
N GLU A 118 1.57 -0.20 -0.27
CA GLU A 118 0.78 1.02 -0.31
C GLU A 118 0.09 1.28 1.04
N LEU A 119 -0.48 0.23 1.65
CA LEU A 119 -1.11 0.30 2.97
C LEU A 119 -0.11 0.77 4.04
N LEU A 120 1.13 0.26 4.02
CA LEU A 120 2.19 0.69 4.91
C LEU A 120 2.57 2.16 4.70
N ALA A 121 2.63 2.63 3.45
CA ALA A 121 2.89 4.03 3.14
C ALA A 121 1.78 4.94 3.68
N VAL A 122 0.50 4.59 3.47
CA VAL A 122 -0.64 5.32 4.02
C VAL A 122 -0.60 5.32 5.55
N PHE A 123 -0.40 4.16 6.18
CA PHE A 123 -0.30 4.04 7.63
C PHE A 123 0.79 4.92 8.24
N THR A 124 1.94 4.99 7.59
CA THR A 124 3.04 5.87 7.98
C THR A 124 2.62 7.33 7.94
N LEU A 125 2.04 7.79 6.82
CA LEU A 125 1.59 9.18 6.65
C LEU A 125 0.54 9.56 7.70
N LEU A 126 -0.41 8.67 7.98
CA LEU A 126 -1.42 8.89 9.01
C LEU A 126 -0.79 8.99 10.41
N THR A 127 0.15 8.11 10.74
CA THR A 127 0.84 8.14 12.03
C THR A 127 1.63 9.44 12.21
N TRP A 128 2.32 9.89 11.17
CA TRP A 128 3.03 11.16 11.16
C TRP A 128 2.11 12.36 11.28
N ALA A 129 1.00 12.39 10.54
CA ALA A 129 0.01 13.45 10.66
C ALA A 129 -0.59 13.52 12.07
N ALA A 130 -0.89 12.37 12.70
CA ALA A 130 -1.40 12.33 14.07
C ALA A 130 -0.37 12.85 15.08
N ALA A 131 0.90 12.46 14.94
CA ALA A 131 1.99 12.98 15.78
C ALA A 131 2.16 14.50 15.62
N ALA A 132 2.20 15.01 14.38
CA ALA A 132 2.33 16.45 14.12
C ALA A 132 1.16 17.26 14.69
N LEU A 133 -0.07 16.72 14.63
CA LEU A 133 -1.23 17.35 15.27
C LEU A 133 -1.09 17.40 16.79
N SER A 134 -0.67 16.29 17.40
CA SER A 134 -0.44 16.21 18.84
C SER A 134 0.63 17.20 19.30
N ASP A 135 1.76 17.30 18.58
CA ASP A 135 2.85 18.22 18.89
C ASP A 135 2.41 19.68 18.76
N ALA A 136 1.50 19.97 17.83
CA ALA A 136 0.87 21.28 17.68
C ALA A 136 -0.28 21.54 18.67
N GLY A 137 -0.52 20.66 19.64
CA GLY A 137 -1.61 20.77 20.62
C GLY A 137 -3.02 20.63 20.02
N ARG A 138 -3.14 20.06 18.82
CA ARG A 138 -4.41 19.84 18.12
C ARG A 138 -4.89 18.40 18.27
N SER A 139 -6.21 18.22 18.39
CA SER A 139 -6.82 16.89 18.41
C SER A 139 -6.82 16.25 17.03
N THR A 140 -6.46 14.97 16.94
CA THR A 140 -6.63 14.18 15.72
C THR A 140 -8.11 13.78 15.52
N PRO A 141 -8.69 13.95 14.31
CA PRO A 141 -10.06 13.52 14.03
C PRO A 141 -10.28 12.02 14.28
N LYS A 142 -11.50 11.66 14.67
CA LYS A 142 -11.87 10.28 15.02
C LYS A 142 -11.66 9.30 13.85
N GLU A 143 -12.05 9.67 12.64
CA GLU A 143 -11.93 8.83 11.44
C GLU A 143 -10.47 8.50 11.13
N HIS A 144 -9.58 9.46 11.37
CA HIS A 144 -8.13 9.29 11.19
C HIS A 144 -7.55 8.36 12.26
N LEU A 145 -7.87 8.57 13.54
CA LEU A 145 -7.42 7.65 14.61
C LEU A 145 -7.94 6.22 14.41
N THR A 146 -9.23 6.09 14.07
CA THR A 146 -9.86 4.79 13.80
C THR A 146 -9.19 4.08 12.62
N ALA A 147 -8.80 4.81 11.59
CA ALA A 147 -8.03 4.25 10.47
C ALA A 147 -6.68 3.69 10.92
N ILE A 148 -5.91 4.39 11.75
CA ILE A 148 -4.64 3.89 12.31
C ILE A 148 -4.89 2.60 13.10
N GLU A 149 -5.92 2.59 13.95
CA GLU A 149 -6.28 1.44 14.79
C GLU A 149 -6.68 0.19 14.00
N ARG A 150 -7.32 0.36 12.84
CA ARG A 150 -7.71 -0.73 11.94
C ARG A 150 -6.57 -1.22 11.04
N ILE A 151 -5.74 -0.32 10.51
CA ILE A 151 -4.66 -0.70 9.60
C ILE A 151 -3.57 -1.51 10.31
N ALA A 152 -3.21 -1.13 11.54
CA ALA A 152 -2.11 -1.77 12.28
C ALA A 152 -2.25 -3.31 12.41
N PRO A 153 -3.40 -3.88 12.84
CA PRO A 153 -3.58 -5.33 12.87
C PRO A 153 -3.52 -5.97 11.48
N THR A 154 -4.07 -5.33 10.44
CA THR A 154 -4.02 -5.82 9.06
C THR A 154 -2.59 -5.91 8.54
N LEU A 155 -1.76 -4.87 8.75
CA LEU A 155 -0.34 -4.91 8.39
C LEU A 155 0.44 -6.01 9.15
N ARG A 156 0.07 -6.35 10.39
CA ARG A 156 0.69 -7.48 11.10
C ARG A 156 0.35 -8.81 10.46
N SER A 157 -0.86 -8.98 9.95
CA SER A 157 -1.30 -10.17 9.23
C SER A 157 -0.60 -10.32 7.89
N LEU A 158 -0.29 -9.21 7.22
CA LEU A 158 0.41 -9.17 5.93
C LEU A 158 1.95 -9.27 6.05
N ARG A 159 2.47 -9.36 7.27
CA ARG A 159 3.90 -9.48 7.58
C ARG A 159 4.35 -10.94 7.60
N HIS A 160 5.37 -11.25 6.82
CA HIS A 160 6.07 -12.54 6.90
C HIS A 160 6.92 -12.67 8.17
N ALA A 161 7.35 -13.90 8.48
CA ALA A 161 8.17 -14.20 9.65
C ALA A 161 9.54 -13.47 9.66
N ASP A 162 10.02 -13.01 8.50
CA ASP A 162 11.25 -12.24 8.35
C ASP A 162 11.05 -10.72 8.53
N GLY A 163 9.80 -10.27 8.73
CA GLY A 163 9.44 -8.86 8.89
C GLY A 163 9.08 -8.15 7.59
N ALA A 164 9.22 -8.80 6.43
CA ALA A 164 8.86 -8.23 5.14
C ALA A 164 7.34 -8.29 4.88
N LEU A 165 6.86 -7.46 3.97
CA LEU A 165 5.49 -7.54 3.45
C LEU A 165 5.39 -8.51 2.28
N ALA A 166 4.20 -9.10 2.11
CA ALA A 166 3.89 -9.91 0.95
C ALA A 166 3.81 -9.09 -0.35
N ARG A 167 4.30 -9.63 -1.46
CA ARG A 167 4.43 -8.91 -2.75
C ARG A 167 3.25 -9.18 -3.68
N PHE A 168 2.22 -8.37 -3.55
CA PHE A 168 1.00 -8.51 -4.35
C PHE A 168 0.52 -7.16 -4.90
N HIS A 169 -0.21 -7.21 -6.02
CA HIS A 169 -0.94 -6.08 -6.61
C HIS A 169 -0.12 -4.78 -6.71
N GLY A 170 1.06 -4.89 -7.31
CA GLY A 170 1.97 -3.78 -7.54
C GLY A 170 2.83 -3.41 -6.32
N GLY A 171 2.74 -4.15 -5.22
CA GLY A 171 3.55 -3.98 -4.02
C GLY A 171 4.83 -4.82 -4.02
N GLY A 172 5.87 -4.28 -3.40
CA GLY A 172 7.09 -4.98 -3.04
C GLY A 172 7.13 -5.41 -1.57
N ARG A 173 8.30 -5.85 -1.12
CA ARG A 173 8.55 -6.30 0.26
C ARG A 173 8.58 -5.18 1.30
N GLY A 174 8.53 -3.91 0.87
CA GLY A 174 8.81 -2.74 1.68
C GLY A 174 10.29 -2.60 2.05
N MET A 175 10.65 -1.45 2.61
CA MET A 175 11.98 -1.20 3.15
C MET A 175 12.17 -2.01 4.45
N GLU A 176 13.34 -2.62 4.61
CA GLU A 176 13.65 -3.43 5.80
C GLU A 176 13.50 -2.62 7.09
N GLY A 177 12.83 -3.20 8.08
CA GLY A 177 12.55 -2.56 9.38
C GLY A 177 11.48 -1.47 9.36
N TRP A 178 11.05 -0.98 8.18
CA TRP A 178 10.09 0.12 8.10
C TRP A 178 8.73 -0.23 8.67
N LEU A 179 8.25 -1.44 8.41
CA LEU A 179 6.98 -1.93 8.93
C LEU A 179 7.00 -1.97 10.47
N ASP A 180 8.04 -2.53 11.06
CA ASP A 180 8.18 -2.63 12.51
C ASP A 180 8.26 -1.24 13.16
N HIS A 181 9.01 -0.33 12.54
CA HIS A 181 9.09 1.06 12.97
C HIS A 181 7.73 1.75 12.94
N ALA A 182 6.97 1.60 11.84
CA ALA A 182 5.64 2.19 11.72
C ALA A 182 4.66 1.63 12.76
N LEU A 183 4.65 0.30 12.96
CA LEU A 183 3.80 -0.35 13.95
C LEU A 183 4.14 0.08 15.40
N ALA A 184 5.42 0.25 15.70
CA ALA A 184 5.88 0.73 17.00
C ALA A 184 5.46 2.19 17.25
N ALA A 185 5.57 3.05 16.23
CA ALA A 185 5.18 4.46 16.32
C ALA A 185 3.68 4.64 16.60
N ALA A 186 2.82 3.80 16.02
CA ALA A 186 1.37 3.88 16.21
C ALA A 186 0.88 3.40 17.59
N LYS A 187 1.67 2.61 18.33
CA LYS A 187 1.35 2.06 19.66
C LYS A 187 0.03 1.26 19.76
N VAL A 188 -0.59 0.91 18.63
CA VAL A 188 -1.80 0.08 18.56
C VAL A 188 -1.43 -1.37 18.89
N LYS A 189 -2.08 -2.01 19.86
CA LYS A 189 -1.79 -3.42 20.24
C LYS A 189 -2.88 -4.42 19.85
N THR A 190 -3.99 -3.95 19.28
CA THR A 190 -5.08 -4.79 18.83
C THR A 190 -4.60 -5.80 17.79
N ARG A 191 -5.18 -7.00 17.86
CA ARG A 191 -4.99 -8.07 16.88
C ARG A 191 -6.15 -8.05 15.91
N GLN A 192 -5.89 -8.46 14.67
CA GLN A 192 -6.96 -8.66 13.70
C GLN A 192 -7.81 -9.88 14.12
N PRO A 193 -9.14 -9.82 13.94
CA PRO A 193 -9.99 -11.01 14.01
C PRO A 193 -9.50 -12.11 13.05
N ASP A 194 -9.89 -13.35 13.33
CA ASP A 194 -9.61 -14.49 12.44
C ASP A 194 -10.31 -14.28 11.08
N GLY A 195 -9.69 -14.77 10.01
CA GLY A 195 -10.18 -14.64 8.64
C GLY A 195 -9.16 -14.00 7.69
N LEU A 196 -9.68 -13.28 6.69
CA LEU A 196 -8.86 -12.61 5.69
C LEU A 196 -8.42 -11.22 6.17
N ALA A 197 -7.23 -10.81 5.73
CA ALA A 197 -6.73 -9.47 5.91
C ALA A 197 -6.57 -8.79 4.56
N MET A 198 -7.41 -7.81 4.22
CA MET A 198 -7.37 -7.16 2.92
C MET A 198 -7.49 -8.17 1.75
N GLY A 199 -8.23 -9.26 1.99
CA GLY A 199 -8.38 -10.38 1.06
C GLY A 199 -7.24 -11.40 1.05
N TYR A 200 -6.29 -11.33 2.00
CA TYR A 200 -5.21 -12.30 2.12
C TYR A 200 -5.44 -13.27 3.28
N ALA A 201 -5.27 -14.56 3.02
CA ALA A 201 -5.24 -15.58 4.06
C ALA A 201 -3.81 -15.72 4.59
N ARG A 202 -3.69 -15.99 5.90
CA ARG A 202 -2.39 -16.24 6.54
C ARG A 202 -2.39 -17.57 7.27
N LEU A 203 -1.43 -18.43 6.96
CA LEU A 203 -1.05 -19.56 7.81
C LEU A 203 0.26 -19.22 8.52
N SER A 204 0.35 -19.49 9.82
CA SER A 204 1.59 -19.27 10.57
C SER A 204 1.75 -20.31 11.65
N ALA A 205 2.90 -20.97 11.67
CA ALA A 205 3.25 -21.98 12.65
C ALA A 205 4.76 -21.95 12.89
N GLY A 206 5.19 -22.06 14.15
CA GLY A 206 6.59 -21.93 14.54
C GLY A 206 7.26 -20.67 13.97
N ARG A 207 8.23 -20.86 13.08
CA ARG A 207 8.97 -19.79 12.40
C ARG A 207 8.52 -19.55 10.96
N THR A 208 7.50 -20.25 10.49
CA THR A 208 7.05 -20.24 9.11
C THR A 208 5.78 -19.41 8.96
N SER A 209 5.71 -18.63 7.88
CA SER A 209 4.51 -17.90 7.51
C SER A 209 4.22 -18.06 6.01
N VAL A 210 2.94 -18.31 5.71
CA VAL A 210 2.40 -18.41 4.36
C VAL A 210 1.32 -17.34 4.21
N ILE A 211 1.36 -16.60 3.12
CA ILE A 211 0.35 -15.58 2.79
C ILE A 211 -0.21 -15.91 1.40
N VAL A 212 -1.53 -15.99 1.29
CA VAL A 212 -2.24 -16.39 0.07
C VAL A 212 -3.17 -15.27 -0.40
N ASP A 213 -3.15 -14.92 -1.69
CA ASP A 213 -4.12 -14.02 -2.32
C ASP A 213 -5.48 -14.72 -2.43
N ALA A 214 -6.36 -14.47 -1.46
CA ALA A 214 -7.54 -15.28 -1.21
C ALA A 214 -8.85 -14.51 -1.50
N ALA A 215 -8.83 -13.58 -2.47
CA ALA A 215 -9.99 -12.81 -2.87
C ALA A 215 -9.98 -12.48 -4.37
N PRO A 216 -11.13 -12.05 -4.94
CA PRO A 216 -11.15 -11.48 -6.28
C PRO A 216 -10.12 -10.34 -6.41
N PRO A 217 -9.43 -10.21 -7.56
CA PRO A 217 -8.43 -9.18 -7.73
C PRO A 217 -9.08 -7.78 -7.68
N PRO A 218 -8.32 -6.72 -7.32
CA PRO A 218 -8.84 -5.35 -7.28
C PRO A 218 -9.52 -4.93 -8.58
N GLY A 219 -10.75 -4.43 -8.48
CA GLY A 219 -11.57 -3.96 -9.60
C GLY A 219 -11.61 -2.43 -9.74
N GLY A 220 -12.33 -1.95 -10.75
CA GLY A 220 -12.55 -0.51 -10.96
C GLY A 220 -11.24 0.27 -11.11
N SER A 221 -11.14 1.43 -10.43
CA SER A 221 -9.94 2.27 -10.46
C SER A 221 -8.70 1.62 -9.81
N ALA A 222 -8.88 0.58 -9.00
CA ALA A 222 -7.78 -0.14 -8.36
C ALA A 222 -7.16 -1.22 -9.27
N SER A 223 -7.79 -1.51 -10.42
CA SER A 223 -7.37 -2.58 -11.33
C SER A 223 -6.06 -2.31 -12.08
N SER A 224 -5.57 -1.07 -12.12
CA SER A 224 -4.36 -0.69 -12.86
C SER A 224 -3.05 -1.19 -12.22
N ASN A 225 -3.07 -1.45 -10.91
CA ASN A 225 -1.98 -2.11 -10.17
C ASN A 225 -2.30 -3.57 -9.85
N ALA A 226 -3.51 -4.07 -10.13
CA ALA A 226 -3.90 -5.43 -9.84
C ALA A 226 -3.10 -6.46 -10.65
N HIS A 227 -2.93 -7.64 -10.07
CA HIS A 227 -2.21 -8.78 -10.63
C HIS A 227 -3.18 -9.95 -10.84
N ALA A 228 -2.91 -10.80 -11.84
CA ALA A 228 -3.56 -12.08 -12.05
C ALA A 228 -3.02 -13.15 -11.07
N SER A 229 -3.13 -12.87 -9.77
CA SER A 229 -2.45 -13.59 -8.68
C SER A 229 -3.39 -14.37 -7.76
N THR A 230 -4.68 -14.46 -8.07
CA THR A 230 -5.64 -15.15 -7.19
C THR A 230 -5.20 -16.58 -6.88
N LEU A 231 -5.22 -16.94 -5.60
CA LEU A 231 -4.68 -18.14 -4.96
C LEU A 231 -3.15 -18.31 -4.99
N ALA A 232 -2.39 -17.36 -5.53
CA ALA A 232 -0.94 -17.37 -5.38
C ALA A 232 -0.54 -17.23 -3.92
N PHE A 233 0.59 -17.86 -3.54
CA PHE A 233 1.11 -17.78 -2.18
C PHE A 233 2.58 -17.35 -2.14
N GLU A 234 2.98 -16.80 -1.00
CA GLU A 234 4.37 -16.62 -0.60
C GLU A 234 4.64 -17.43 0.67
N LEU A 235 5.86 -17.97 0.81
CA LEU A 235 6.31 -18.71 1.99
C LEU A 235 7.66 -18.20 2.47
N THR A 236 7.74 -17.92 3.76
CA THR A 236 8.98 -17.57 4.46
C THR A 236 9.17 -18.50 5.66
N SER A 237 10.39 -19.03 5.82
CA SER A 237 10.79 -19.81 7.00
C SER A 237 11.89 -19.09 7.78
N GLY A 238 11.57 -18.65 8.98
CA GLY A 238 12.42 -17.78 9.79
C GLY A 238 12.75 -16.48 9.05
N ARG A 239 14.04 -16.25 8.77
CA ARG A 239 14.52 -15.08 8.02
C ARG A 239 14.79 -15.38 6.54
N ARG A 240 14.31 -16.52 6.03
CA ARG A 240 14.61 -17.01 4.68
C ARG A 240 13.32 -17.07 3.86
N PRO A 241 13.11 -16.14 2.91
CA PRO A 241 12.06 -16.28 1.92
C PRO A 241 12.36 -17.48 1.03
N LEU A 242 11.42 -18.41 0.88
CA LEU A 242 11.59 -19.62 0.06
C LEU A 242 10.76 -19.55 -1.21
N VAL A 243 9.51 -19.12 -1.09
CA VAL A 243 8.60 -18.90 -2.24
C VAL A 243 8.18 -17.44 -2.20
N VAL A 244 8.47 -16.70 -3.27
CA VAL A 244 8.17 -15.27 -3.39
C VAL A 244 7.60 -14.96 -4.76
N ASN A 245 6.70 -13.99 -4.84
CA ASN A 245 6.26 -13.46 -6.12
C ASN A 245 7.30 -12.47 -6.66
N CYS A 246 7.26 -12.25 -7.97
CA CYS A 246 8.17 -11.29 -8.64
C CYS A 246 7.95 -9.84 -8.16
N GLY A 247 6.77 -9.51 -7.62
CA GLY A 247 6.40 -8.16 -7.21
C GLY A 247 6.05 -7.27 -8.40
N SER A 248 6.14 -5.95 -8.22
CA SER A 248 5.54 -4.98 -9.14
C SER A 248 6.13 -4.90 -10.55
N GLY A 249 7.42 -5.24 -10.71
CA GLY A 249 8.17 -5.05 -11.97
C GLY A 249 8.33 -3.60 -12.43
N ALA A 250 7.67 -2.63 -11.78
CA ALA A 250 7.52 -1.25 -12.26
C ALA A 250 8.85 -0.49 -12.34
N SER A 251 9.80 -0.77 -11.45
CA SER A 251 11.14 -0.16 -11.46
C SER A 251 11.98 -0.56 -12.67
N PHE A 252 11.59 -1.62 -13.40
CA PHE A 252 12.32 -2.14 -14.55
C PHE A 252 11.68 -1.76 -15.89
N GLY A 253 10.62 -0.96 -15.88
CA GLY A 253 9.92 -0.48 -17.08
C GLY A 253 8.57 -1.15 -17.33
N LEU A 254 7.86 -0.68 -18.36
CA LEU A 254 6.48 -1.08 -18.63
C LEU A 254 6.33 -2.56 -18.98
N GLU A 255 7.28 -3.13 -19.71
CA GLU A 255 7.26 -4.55 -20.08
C GLU A 255 7.38 -5.45 -18.85
N TRP A 256 8.29 -5.12 -17.93
CA TRP A 256 8.47 -5.86 -16.67
C TRP A 256 7.29 -5.64 -15.71
N ARG A 257 6.72 -4.44 -15.69
CA ARG A 257 5.45 -4.18 -14.98
C ARG A 257 4.34 -5.09 -15.52
N ARG A 258 4.22 -5.22 -16.84
CA ARG A 258 3.22 -6.08 -17.48
C ARG A 258 3.44 -7.55 -17.12
N ALA A 259 4.69 -8.02 -17.24
CA ALA A 259 5.07 -9.40 -16.92
C ALA A 259 4.78 -9.72 -15.44
N GLY A 260 5.19 -8.85 -14.52
CA GLY A 260 4.99 -9.03 -13.07
C GLY A 260 3.52 -9.13 -12.64
N ARG A 261 2.58 -8.70 -13.48
CA ARG A 261 1.14 -8.78 -13.24
C ARG A 261 0.50 -10.07 -13.76
N ALA A 262 1.22 -10.89 -14.53
CA ALA A 262 0.70 -12.13 -15.10
C ALA A 262 0.82 -13.30 -14.11
N THR A 263 -0.05 -14.30 -14.23
CA THR A 263 -0.05 -15.48 -13.34
C THR A 263 1.28 -16.23 -13.30
N PRO A 264 2.03 -16.39 -14.42
CA PRO A 264 3.34 -17.06 -14.39
C PRO A 264 4.42 -16.37 -13.53
N SER A 265 4.22 -15.12 -13.13
CA SER A 265 5.12 -14.40 -12.20
C SER A 265 4.76 -14.61 -10.72
N HIS A 266 3.82 -15.51 -10.46
CA HIS A 266 3.31 -15.83 -9.14
C HIS A 266 3.33 -17.34 -8.91
N SER A 267 3.34 -17.75 -7.64
CA SER A 267 3.22 -19.16 -7.28
C SER A 267 1.76 -19.61 -7.31
N ALA A 268 1.18 -19.67 -8.50
CA ALA A 268 -0.21 -20.06 -8.76
C ALA A 268 -0.32 -20.99 -9.96
N LEU A 269 -1.39 -21.79 -10.01
CA LEU A 269 -1.74 -22.57 -11.18
C LEU A 269 -2.01 -21.65 -12.38
N SER A 270 -1.51 -22.05 -13.55
CA SER A 270 -1.84 -21.42 -14.83
C SER A 270 -2.11 -22.48 -15.88
N LEU A 271 -3.04 -22.20 -16.78
CA LEU A 271 -3.21 -22.99 -18.00
C LEU A 271 -2.20 -22.50 -19.04
N VAL A 272 -1.69 -23.40 -19.88
CA VAL A 272 -0.66 -23.07 -20.89
C VAL A 272 -1.13 -21.90 -21.76
N GLY A 273 -0.45 -20.76 -21.66
CA GLY A 273 -0.78 -19.53 -22.39
C GLY A 273 -1.87 -18.66 -21.78
N TYR A 274 -2.39 -18.96 -20.58
CA TYR A 274 -3.49 -18.24 -19.95
C TYR A 274 -3.24 -17.90 -18.48
N SER A 275 -3.23 -16.60 -18.19
CA SER A 275 -3.34 -16.09 -16.82
C SER A 275 -4.78 -16.15 -16.31
N SER A 276 -4.96 -16.13 -14.99
CA SER A 276 -6.27 -16.10 -14.30
C SER A 276 -7.04 -14.79 -14.50
N ALA A 277 -6.38 -13.76 -15.05
CA ALA A 277 -6.98 -12.52 -15.51
C ALA A 277 -6.19 -11.97 -16.70
N ARG A 278 -6.72 -10.95 -17.39
CA ARG A 278 -6.10 -10.31 -18.55
C ARG A 278 -5.87 -8.84 -18.31
N LEU A 279 -4.94 -8.26 -19.06
CA LEU A 279 -4.77 -6.82 -19.13
C LEU A 279 -5.59 -6.26 -20.29
N ALA A 280 -6.30 -5.18 -20.04
CA ALA A 280 -6.95 -4.40 -21.07
C ALA A 280 -5.90 -3.68 -21.93
N GLU A 281 -6.31 -3.23 -23.11
CA GLU A 281 -5.52 -2.28 -23.89
C GLU A 281 -5.22 -1.03 -23.05
N PRO A 282 -4.02 -0.43 -23.20
CA PRO A 282 -3.66 0.77 -22.46
C PRO A 282 -4.67 1.89 -22.73
N ASP A 283 -5.13 2.54 -21.65
CA ASP A 283 -5.96 3.73 -21.79
C ASP A 283 -5.21 4.82 -22.57
N ARG A 284 -5.89 5.47 -23.52
CA ARG A 284 -5.25 6.41 -24.46
C ARG A 284 -4.71 7.68 -23.80
N HIS A 285 -5.24 8.06 -22.63
CA HIS A 285 -4.87 9.29 -21.96
C HIS A 285 -3.86 9.06 -20.84
N THR A 286 -4.02 7.97 -20.10
CA THR A 286 -3.24 7.66 -18.90
C THR A 286 -2.16 6.61 -19.15
N GLY A 287 -2.32 5.79 -20.20
CA GLY A 287 -1.45 4.64 -20.48
C GLY A 287 -1.65 3.47 -19.51
N GLU A 288 -2.63 3.55 -18.60
CA GLU A 288 -2.89 2.48 -17.63
C GLU A 288 -3.59 1.29 -18.28
N GLU A 289 -3.15 0.09 -17.90
CA GLU A 289 -3.75 -1.17 -18.35
C GLU A 289 -4.54 -1.78 -17.19
N ALA A 290 -5.87 -1.69 -17.24
CA ALA A 290 -6.73 -2.29 -16.23
C ALA A 290 -6.66 -3.82 -16.26
N LEU A 291 -6.65 -4.47 -15.09
CA LEU A 291 -6.87 -5.92 -15.00
C LEU A 291 -8.37 -6.22 -15.22
N ILE A 292 -8.67 -7.06 -16.19
CA ILE A 292 -10.01 -7.43 -16.63
C ILE A 292 -10.16 -8.95 -16.70
N HIS A 293 -11.41 -9.43 -16.72
CA HIS A 293 -11.72 -10.86 -16.81
C HIS A 293 -11.05 -11.73 -15.73
N GLY A 294 -10.83 -11.17 -14.53
CA GLY A 294 -10.40 -11.95 -13.36
C GLY A 294 -11.53 -12.78 -12.75
N PRO A 295 -11.20 -13.69 -11.82
CA PRO A 295 -12.20 -14.46 -11.10
C PRO A 295 -13.14 -13.56 -10.31
N ARG A 296 -14.40 -13.98 -10.19
CA ARG A 296 -15.46 -13.27 -9.44
C ARG A 296 -15.89 -14.04 -8.20
N HIS A 297 -15.77 -15.36 -8.22
CA HIS A 297 -16.07 -16.20 -7.08
C HIS A 297 -14.79 -16.83 -6.56
N VAL A 298 -14.43 -16.51 -5.32
CA VAL A 298 -13.20 -17.00 -4.65
C VAL A 298 -13.58 -17.51 -3.25
N PRO A 299 -14.17 -18.72 -3.13
CA PRO A 299 -14.47 -19.30 -1.83
C PRO A 299 -13.18 -19.66 -1.09
N VAL A 300 -13.18 -19.46 0.23
CA VAL A 300 -12.03 -19.72 1.10
C VAL A 300 -12.50 -20.30 2.41
N GLU A 301 -11.78 -21.31 2.89
CA GLU A 301 -11.90 -21.86 4.23
C GLU A 301 -10.51 -21.96 4.86
N ILE A 302 -10.41 -21.51 6.12
CA ILE A 302 -9.19 -21.64 6.93
C ILE A 302 -9.61 -22.40 8.18
N GLY A 303 -8.92 -23.50 8.48
CA GLY A 303 -9.27 -24.35 9.60
C GLY A 303 -8.10 -25.18 10.11
N GLU A 304 -8.40 -26.09 11.01
CA GLU A 304 -7.42 -27.02 11.56
C GLU A 304 -7.28 -28.27 10.67
N ALA A 305 -6.04 -28.72 10.50
CA ALA A 305 -5.70 -30.03 9.94
C ALA A 305 -5.37 -31.01 11.07
N ALA A 306 -5.13 -32.28 10.73
CA ALA A 306 -4.74 -33.30 11.72
C ALA A 306 -3.44 -32.94 12.46
N ASP A 307 -2.50 -32.23 11.82
CA ASP A 307 -1.25 -31.75 12.42
C ASP A 307 -0.95 -30.30 12.01
N GLY A 308 -1.86 -29.36 12.22
CA GLY A 308 -1.59 -27.93 12.02
C GLY A 308 -2.74 -27.15 11.40
N LEU A 309 -2.42 -26.26 10.46
CA LEU A 309 -3.40 -25.38 9.83
C LEU A 309 -3.61 -25.76 8.37
N ARG A 310 -4.86 -25.66 7.92
CA ARG A 310 -5.28 -25.88 6.53
C ARG A 310 -5.85 -24.60 5.95
N PHE A 311 -5.45 -24.30 4.72
CA PHE A 311 -6.12 -23.37 3.82
C PHE A 311 -6.73 -24.17 2.66
N GLU A 312 -7.98 -23.88 2.34
CA GLU A 312 -8.66 -24.35 1.14
C GLU A 312 -9.25 -23.15 0.43
N GLY A 313 -8.96 -23.01 -0.87
CA GLY A 313 -9.47 -21.91 -1.68
C GLY A 313 -9.80 -22.37 -3.09
N GLY A 314 -10.71 -21.67 -3.76
CA GLY A 314 -11.01 -21.93 -5.16
C GLY A 314 -11.23 -20.65 -5.96
N HIS A 315 -11.21 -20.71 -7.29
CA HIS A 315 -11.63 -19.59 -8.13
C HIS A 315 -12.18 -20.00 -9.51
N ASP A 316 -13.02 -19.15 -10.11
CA ASP A 316 -13.72 -19.38 -11.38
C ASP A 316 -13.05 -18.78 -12.63
N ALA A 317 -11.80 -18.32 -12.54
CA ALA A 317 -11.10 -17.61 -13.63
C ALA A 317 -11.11 -18.34 -15.00
N TYR A 318 -11.01 -19.67 -14.98
CA TYR A 318 -10.94 -20.49 -16.20
C TYR A 318 -12.30 -21.04 -16.64
N LEU A 319 -13.38 -20.75 -15.90
CA LEU A 319 -14.68 -21.37 -16.12
C LEU A 319 -15.26 -20.96 -17.47
N ARG A 320 -15.24 -19.65 -17.79
CA ARG A 320 -15.80 -19.14 -19.05
C ARG A 320 -15.01 -19.58 -20.28
N SER A 321 -13.70 -19.72 -20.15
CA SER A 321 -12.80 -19.99 -21.29
C SER A 321 -12.56 -21.48 -21.53
N HIS A 322 -12.51 -22.29 -20.47
CA HIS A 322 -12.11 -23.70 -20.51
C HIS A 322 -13.07 -24.65 -19.77
N GLY A 323 -14.08 -24.13 -19.06
CA GLY A 323 -14.98 -24.96 -18.25
C GLY A 323 -14.34 -25.48 -16.95
N LEU A 324 -13.23 -24.90 -16.51
CA LEU A 324 -12.45 -25.35 -15.33
C LEU A 324 -12.51 -24.35 -14.18
N THR A 325 -12.54 -24.85 -12.95
CA THR A 325 -12.25 -24.10 -11.73
C THR A 325 -10.90 -24.53 -11.19
N HIS A 326 -10.19 -23.63 -10.53
CA HIS A 326 -8.97 -23.95 -9.78
C HIS A 326 -9.36 -24.10 -8.32
N ALA A 327 -8.91 -25.17 -7.67
CA ALA A 327 -8.97 -25.34 -6.22
C ALA A 327 -7.54 -25.50 -5.71
N ARG A 328 -7.27 -25.03 -4.50
CA ARG A 328 -5.96 -25.13 -3.87
C ARG A 328 -6.15 -25.50 -2.41
N ARG A 329 -5.41 -26.51 -1.96
CA ARG A 329 -5.26 -26.86 -0.54
C ARG A 329 -3.81 -26.68 -0.13
N LEU A 330 -3.58 -26.01 1.00
CA LEU A 330 -2.27 -25.90 1.64
C LEU A 330 -2.38 -26.31 3.10
N GLU A 331 -1.47 -27.17 3.57
CA GLU A 331 -1.39 -27.58 4.97
C GLU A 331 -0.01 -27.27 5.54
N LEU A 332 0.01 -26.49 6.62
CA LEU A 332 1.21 -26.11 7.35
C LEU A 332 1.25 -26.87 8.67
N THR A 333 2.33 -27.61 8.91
CA THR A 333 2.49 -28.40 10.13
C THR A 333 2.49 -27.50 11.37
N SER A 334 2.03 -28.02 12.51
CA SER A 334 1.96 -27.27 13.78
C SER A 334 3.32 -26.73 14.26
N ASP A 335 4.42 -27.42 13.94
CA ASP A 335 5.80 -26.99 14.21
C ASP A 335 6.38 -26.04 13.16
N GLY A 336 5.66 -25.84 12.05
CA GLY A 336 6.03 -25.00 10.90
C GLY A 336 7.16 -25.56 10.04
N ARG A 337 7.49 -26.85 10.15
CA ARG A 337 8.60 -27.49 9.41
C ARG A 337 8.17 -28.14 8.09
N GLY A 338 6.88 -28.38 7.87
CA GLY A 338 6.34 -28.93 6.64
C GLY A 338 5.24 -28.05 6.06
N LEU A 339 5.28 -27.84 4.75
CA LEU A 339 4.13 -27.35 3.97
C LEU A 339 3.85 -28.40 2.89
N SER A 340 2.62 -28.91 2.83
CA SER A 340 2.11 -29.71 1.71
C SER A 340 1.01 -28.97 0.98
N GLY A 341 0.86 -29.20 -0.31
CA GLY A 341 -0.17 -28.55 -1.12
C GLY A 341 -0.61 -29.37 -2.32
N GLU A 342 -1.83 -29.11 -2.77
CA GLU A 342 -2.50 -29.74 -3.91
C GLU A 342 -3.30 -28.66 -4.67
N ASP A 343 -3.31 -28.75 -6.01
CA ASP A 343 -4.07 -27.91 -6.95
C ASP A 343 -4.97 -28.78 -7.86
#